data_AF-A0A2V7TYJ5-F1
#
_entry.id   AF-A0A2V7TYJ5-F1
#
_cell.length_a   1.000
_cell.length_b   1.000
_cell.length_c   1.000
_cell.angle_alpha   90.00
_cell.angle_beta   90.00
_cell.angle_gamma   90.00
#
_symmetry.space_group_name_H-M   'P 1'
#
loop_
_entity.id
_entity.type
_entity.pdbx_description
1 polymer ?
#
loop_
_entity_poly.entity_id
_entity_poly.type
_entity_poly.pdbx_seq_one_letter_code
_entity_poly.pdbx_strand_id
1 'polypeptide(L)'
;MLALHGREVDAWYATLDGNPGVRALLHAWNLREELYALKLELEEPTGWEVRGILPGGGPVLAEDRVIPLDVSRALGDRLRIRLRPPAGFWALNSFGMEYGVDAPVSVTRVAPVEARDSQDVNVLAELLAADDQYQMMAHVGEQVQLVFPAPAPRDGMERTVFLHSRGYYRLHLVEGGEPDRSTLQQIANTPDGPVRFAADRFGEWRSSRHQER
;
A
#
# COMPACT_ATOMS: atom_id res chain seq x y z
N MET A 1 12.75 0.09 9.49
CA MET A 1 12.29 1.32 10.15
C MET A 1 11.39 1.03 11.34
N LEU A 2 10.29 0.29 11.18
CA LEU A 2 9.38 0.00 12.29
C LEU A 2 10.05 -0.70 13.50
N ALA A 3 11.03 -1.58 13.26
CA ALA A 3 11.82 -2.22 14.33
C ALA A 3 12.59 -1.23 15.23
N LEU A 4 12.82 0.02 14.79
CA LEU A 4 13.46 1.06 15.61
C LEU A 4 12.57 1.51 16.77
N HIS A 5 11.27 1.23 16.74
CA HIS A 5 10.39 1.45 17.89
C HIS A 5 10.68 0.48 19.04
N GLY A 6 11.41 -0.62 18.80
CA GLY A 6 11.77 -1.58 19.84
C GLY A 6 10.54 -2.02 20.66
N ARG A 7 10.67 -2.00 22.00
CA ARG A 7 9.59 -2.29 22.95
C ARG A 7 8.37 -1.35 22.87
N GLU A 8 8.43 -0.26 22.11
CA GLU A 8 7.35 0.72 21.98
C GLU A 8 6.52 0.53 20.70
N VAL A 9 6.78 -0.53 19.92
CA VAL A 9 6.09 -0.76 18.64
C VAL A 9 4.58 -0.92 18.81
N ASP A 10 4.11 -1.59 19.87
CA ASP A 10 2.68 -1.77 20.12
C ASP A 10 1.99 -0.46 20.52
N ALA A 11 2.67 0.36 21.34
CA ALA A 11 2.16 1.68 21.69
C ALA A 11 2.09 2.60 20.46
N TRP A 12 3.06 2.47 19.54
CA TRP A 12 3.03 3.15 18.25
C TRP A 12 1.86 2.68 17.38
N TYR A 13 1.61 1.37 17.29
CA TYR A 13 0.44 0.84 16.59
C TYR A 13 -0.88 1.34 17.19
N ALA A 14 -1.02 1.28 18.51
CA ALA A 14 -2.20 1.81 19.20
C ALA A 14 -2.44 3.30 18.90
N THR A 15 -1.36 4.08 18.76
CA THR A 15 -1.43 5.49 18.35
C THR A 15 -1.96 5.61 16.91
N LEU A 16 -1.46 4.79 15.98
CA LEU A 16 -1.93 4.79 14.60
C LEU A 16 -3.40 4.39 14.50
N ASP A 17 -3.85 3.41 15.28
CA ASP A 17 -5.23 2.91 15.23
C ASP A 17 -6.22 3.89 15.85
N GLY A 18 -5.84 4.52 16.98
CA GLY A 18 -6.70 5.44 17.71
C GLY A 18 -6.71 6.89 17.19
N ASN A 19 -5.79 7.27 16.29
CA ASN A 19 -5.62 8.67 15.90
C ASN A 19 -5.55 8.88 14.36
N PRO A 20 -6.66 9.32 13.73
CA PRO A 20 -6.68 9.65 12.30
C PRO A 20 -5.65 10.73 11.89
N GLY A 21 -5.33 11.67 12.78
CA GLY A 21 -4.34 12.71 12.52
C GLY A 21 -2.93 12.15 12.38
N VAL A 22 -2.56 11.17 13.21
CA VAL A 22 -1.25 10.51 13.09
C VAL A 22 -1.17 9.69 11.81
N ARG A 23 -2.25 9.02 11.40
CA ARG A 23 -2.32 8.33 10.09
C ARG A 23 -2.14 9.31 8.93
N ALA A 24 -2.80 10.47 8.99
CA ALA A 24 -2.66 11.51 7.98
C ALA A 24 -1.23 12.06 7.89
N LEU A 25 -0.57 12.27 9.04
CA LEU A 25 0.84 12.69 9.09
C LEU A 25 1.78 11.63 8.49
N LEU A 26 1.57 10.34 8.81
CA LEU A 26 2.35 9.25 8.23
C LEU A 26 2.15 9.17 6.71
N HIS A 27 0.92 9.34 6.23
CA HIS A 27 0.62 9.38 4.80
C HIS A 27 1.31 10.57 4.11
N ALA A 28 1.25 11.77 4.71
CA ALA A 28 1.91 12.95 4.18
C ALA A 28 3.44 12.80 4.14
N TRP A 29 4.04 12.22 5.20
CA TRP A 29 5.46 11.87 5.22
C TRP A 29 5.82 10.88 4.09
N ASN A 30 5.02 9.83 3.91
CA ASN A 30 5.23 8.85 2.84
C ASN A 30 5.12 9.47 1.44
N LEU A 31 4.15 10.37 1.22
CA LEU A 31 4.00 11.08 -0.06
C LEU A 31 5.13 12.09 -0.31
N ARG A 32 5.64 12.74 0.75
CA ARG A 32 6.79 13.64 0.65
C ARG A 32 8.03 12.88 0.19
N GLU A 33 8.30 11.75 0.83
CA GLU A 33 9.49 10.92 0.61
C GLU A 33 9.31 9.91 -0.55
N GLU A 34 8.10 9.77 -1.09
CA GLU A 34 7.76 8.89 -2.22
C GLU A 34 8.14 7.42 -2.04
N LEU A 35 8.15 6.92 -0.79
CA LEU A 35 8.59 5.55 -0.48
C LEU A 35 7.58 4.50 -0.96
N TYR A 36 6.30 4.70 -0.63
CA TYR A 36 5.18 3.82 -1.00
C TYR A 36 4.03 4.60 -1.67
N ALA A 37 4.30 5.82 -2.11
CA ALA A 37 3.37 6.67 -2.86
C ALA A 37 4.17 7.56 -3.82
N LEU A 38 4.38 7.09 -5.05
CA LEU A 38 5.21 7.76 -6.06
C LEU A 38 4.38 8.79 -6.82
N LYS A 39 4.87 10.02 -6.93
CA LYS A 39 4.18 11.07 -7.68
C LYS A 39 4.35 10.84 -9.18
N LEU A 40 3.27 11.06 -9.91
CA LEU A 40 3.23 11.06 -11.36
C LEU A 40 3.15 12.51 -11.83
N GLU A 41 4.27 13.05 -12.30
CA GLU A 41 4.35 14.42 -12.79
C GLU A 41 4.14 14.46 -14.30
N LEU A 42 3.25 15.32 -14.76
CA LEU A 42 2.97 15.55 -16.18
C LEU A 42 3.57 16.88 -16.61
N GLU A 43 4.13 16.92 -17.81
CA GLU A 43 4.59 18.16 -18.42
C GLU A 43 3.39 18.96 -18.95
N GLU A 44 3.24 20.17 -18.41
CA GLU A 44 2.19 21.15 -18.72
C GLU A 44 2.83 22.50 -19.11
N PRO A 45 2.06 23.47 -19.65
CA PRO A 45 2.58 24.80 -19.96
C PRO A 45 3.25 25.51 -18.78
N THR A 46 2.83 25.22 -17.55
CA THR A 46 3.38 25.81 -16.31
C THR A 46 4.62 25.08 -15.79
N GLY A 47 4.96 23.92 -16.36
CA GLY A 47 6.05 23.07 -15.90
C GLY A 47 5.57 21.66 -15.57
N TRP A 48 6.24 21.02 -14.61
CA TRP A 48 5.91 19.67 -14.18
C TRP A 48 4.90 19.70 -13.04
N GLU A 49 3.71 19.16 -13.28
CA GLU A 49 2.59 19.20 -12.34
C GLU A 49 2.24 17.78 -11.89
N VAL A 50 1.99 17.59 -10.60
CA VAL A 50 1.56 16.28 -10.07
C VAL A 50 0.12 16.02 -10.47
N ARG A 51 -0.12 14.99 -11.29
CA ARG A 51 -1.46 14.59 -11.78
C ARG A 51 -1.92 13.22 -11.33
N GLY A 52 -1.04 12.46 -10.67
CA GLY A 52 -1.40 11.19 -10.08
C GLY A 52 -0.42 10.76 -9.01
N ILE A 53 -0.83 9.72 -8.28
CA ILE A 53 -0.01 9.03 -7.31
C ILE A 53 -0.11 7.55 -7.62
N LEU A 54 1.04 6.90 -7.82
CA LEU A 54 1.15 5.45 -7.89
C LEU A 54 1.31 4.91 -6.46
N PRO A 55 0.31 4.20 -5.90
CA PRO A 55 0.45 3.55 -4.61
C PRO A 55 1.42 2.38 -4.70
N GLY A 56 2.26 2.22 -3.67
CA GLY A 56 3.15 1.08 -3.53
C GLY A 56 2.37 -0.22 -3.36
N GLY A 57 2.95 -1.33 -3.83
CA GLY A 57 2.47 -2.67 -3.55
C GLY A 57 3.11 -3.28 -2.31
N GLY A 58 2.67 -4.50 -1.95
CA GLY A 58 3.41 -5.33 -1.00
C GLY A 58 4.79 -5.70 -1.55
N PRO A 59 5.77 -6.02 -0.69
CA PRO A 59 7.16 -6.22 -1.12
C PRO A 59 7.41 -7.53 -1.89
N VAL A 60 6.39 -8.39 -2.05
CA VAL A 60 6.56 -9.77 -2.52
C VAL A 60 6.07 -9.98 -3.95
N LEU A 61 4.98 -9.32 -4.34
CA LEU A 61 4.34 -9.54 -5.63
C LEU A 61 4.38 -8.26 -6.46
N ALA A 62 4.88 -8.39 -7.69
CA ALA A 62 4.71 -7.35 -8.69
C ALA A 62 3.25 -7.35 -9.14
N GLU A 63 2.68 -6.15 -9.25
CA GLU A 63 1.27 -5.97 -9.61
C GLU A 63 1.17 -4.93 -10.73
N ASP A 64 0.25 -5.18 -11.67
CA ASP A 64 -0.17 -4.18 -12.63
C ASP A 64 -1.09 -3.17 -11.93
N ARG A 65 -0.87 -1.88 -12.21
CA ARG A 65 -1.65 -0.79 -11.64
C ARG A 65 -2.18 0.10 -12.75
N VAL A 66 -3.48 0.36 -12.71
CA VAL A 66 -4.14 1.36 -13.56
C VAL A 66 -4.37 2.60 -12.72
N ILE A 67 -3.78 3.73 -13.13
CA ILE A 67 -3.91 5.01 -12.45
C ILE A 67 -4.63 5.98 -13.39
N PRO A 68 -5.82 6.48 -13.01
CA PRO A 68 -6.47 7.52 -13.79
C PRO A 68 -5.62 8.79 -13.72
N LEU A 69 -5.33 9.38 -14.88
CA LEU A 69 -4.55 10.60 -15.01
C LEU A 69 -5.35 11.62 -15.81
N ASP A 70 -5.52 12.82 -15.24
CA ASP A 70 -6.04 13.95 -15.99
C ASP A 70 -4.92 14.49 -16.90
N VAL A 71 -5.04 14.22 -18.20
CA VAL A 71 -4.10 14.64 -19.25
C VAL A 71 -4.60 15.87 -20.03
N SER A 72 -5.67 16.53 -19.59
CA SER A 72 -6.32 17.62 -20.33
C SER A 72 -5.42 18.83 -20.60
N ARG A 73 -4.30 18.94 -19.87
CA ARG A 73 -3.33 20.04 -19.98
C ARG A 73 -1.98 19.63 -20.59
N ALA A 74 -1.88 18.41 -21.11
CA ALA A 74 -0.67 17.94 -21.77
C ALA A 74 -0.31 18.81 -22.99
N LEU A 75 0.99 18.94 -23.26
CA LEU A 75 1.49 19.76 -24.36
C LEU A 75 1.44 19.03 -25.71
N GLY A 76 0.62 19.52 -26.63
CA GLY A 76 0.56 19.01 -28.00
C GLY A 76 0.02 17.58 -28.08
N ASP A 77 0.66 16.76 -28.89
CA ASP A 77 0.31 15.35 -29.13
C ASP A 77 1.20 14.37 -28.35
N ARG A 78 2.08 14.88 -27.47
CA ARG A 78 3.03 14.07 -26.72
C ARG A 78 2.84 14.25 -25.22
N LEU A 79 2.38 13.18 -24.58
CA LEU A 79 2.38 13.09 -23.13
C LEU A 79 3.79 12.80 -22.62
N ARG A 80 4.32 13.66 -21.74
CA ARG A 80 5.56 13.39 -20.98
C ARG A 80 5.20 13.22 -19.51
N ILE A 81 5.58 12.06 -18.97
CA ILE A 81 5.42 11.72 -17.56
C ILE A 81 6.81 11.59 -16.94
N ARG A 82 7.01 12.22 -15.79
CA ARG A 82 8.23 12.13 -14.99
C ARG A 82 7.93 11.41 -13.69
N LEU A 83 8.79 10.45 -13.39
CA LEU A 83 8.82 9.70 -12.14
C LEU A 83 10.14 10.00 -11.44
N ARG A 84 10.11 10.15 -10.11
CA ARG A 84 11.30 10.44 -9.30
C ARG A 84 11.42 9.48 -8.13
N PRO A 85 11.48 8.15 -8.38
CA PRO A 85 11.51 7.19 -7.31
C PRO A 85 12.77 7.35 -6.46
N PRO A 86 12.65 7.23 -5.13
CA PRO A 86 13.81 7.10 -4.28
C PRO A 86 14.64 5.86 -4.64
N ALA A 87 15.96 5.99 -4.56
CA ALA A 87 16.87 4.90 -4.93
C ALA A 87 16.59 3.65 -4.07
N GLY A 88 16.34 2.52 -4.73
CA GLY A 88 16.11 1.22 -4.07
C GLY A 88 14.69 0.96 -3.57
N PHE A 89 13.73 1.87 -3.78
CA PHE A 89 12.35 1.71 -3.30
C PHE A 89 11.36 1.22 -4.38
N TRP A 90 11.63 1.49 -5.65
CA TRP A 90 10.74 1.14 -6.76
C TRP A 90 11.46 0.29 -7.80
N ALA A 91 10.82 -0.80 -8.19
CA ALA A 91 11.15 -1.56 -9.39
C ALA A 91 9.98 -1.42 -10.36
N LEU A 92 10.25 -0.80 -11.51
CA LEU A 92 9.24 -0.53 -12.53
C LEU A 92 9.61 -1.33 -13.78
N ASN A 93 8.65 -2.08 -14.32
CA ASN A 93 8.88 -2.99 -15.44
C ASN A 93 8.45 -2.37 -16.78
N SER A 94 7.14 -2.09 -16.91
CA SER A 94 6.57 -1.57 -18.14
C SER A 94 5.48 -0.53 -17.85
N PHE A 95 5.21 0.31 -18.84
CA PHE A 95 4.17 1.34 -18.77
C PHE A 95 3.32 1.28 -20.03
N GLY A 96 2.01 1.36 -19.84
CA GLY A 96 1.02 1.48 -20.90
C GLY A 96 0.13 2.70 -20.65
N MET A 97 -0.47 3.21 -21.71
CA MET A 97 -1.48 4.27 -21.63
C MET A 97 -2.68 3.86 -22.46
N GLU A 98 -3.86 3.98 -21.88
CA GLU A 98 -5.13 3.74 -22.54
C GLU A 98 -5.85 5.08 -22.68
N TYR A 99 -6.18 5.46 -23.92
CA TYR A 99 -6.87 6.72 -24.25
C TYR A 99 -8.32 6.49 -24.69
N GLY A 100 -8.77 5.24 -24.72
CA GLY A 100 -10.12 4.86 -25.06
C GLY A 100 -11.15 5.44 -24.10
N VAL A 101 -12.40 5.46 -24.55
CA VAL A 101 -13.55 5.80 -23.72
C VAL A 101 -13.89 4.58 -22.87
N ASP A 102 -14.10 4.80 -21.57
CA ASP A 102 -14.58 3.75 -20.67
C ASP A 102 -15.89 3.16 -21.19
N ALA A 103 -15.88 1.85 -21.45
CA ALA A 103 -17.10 1.12 -21.76
C ALA A 103 -17.93 0.95 -20.48
N PRO A 104 -19.26 1.11 -20.53
CA PRO A 104 -20.10 0.91 -19.36
C PRO A 104 -20.02 -0.55 -18.90
N VAL A 105 -19.65 -0.77 -17.65
CA VAL A 105 -19.66 -2.08 -17.00
C VAL A 105 -20.85 -2.19 -16.06
N SER A 106 -21.48 -3.37 -16.03
CA SER A 106 -22.55 -3.66 -15.09
C SER A 106 -21.99 -4.38 -13.87
N VAL A 107 -21.93 -3.66 -12.75
CA VAL A 107 -21.41 -4.18 -11.48
C VAL A 107 -22.58 -4.62 -10.59
N THR A 108 -22.54 -5.86 -10.11
CA THR A 108 -23.45 -6.36 -9.07
C THR A 108 -22.67 -6.54 -7.79
N ARG A 109 -22.97 -5.74 -6.76
CA ARG A 109 -22.39 -5.94 -5.43
C ARG A 109 -23.16 -7.05 -4.71
N VAL A 110 -22.42 -7.95 -4.10
CA VAL A 110 -22.96 -9.11 -3.39
C VAL A 110 -22.37 -9.12 -2.00
N ALA A 111 -23.22 -9.19 -0.98
CA ALA A 111 -22.80 -9.39 0.40
C ALA A 111 -22.50 -10.88 0.65
N PRO A 112 -21.54 -11.22 1.53
CA PRO A 112 -21.36 -12.59 1.97
C PRO A 112 -22.61 -13.09 2.72
N VAL A 113 -22.92 -14.38 2.59
CA VAL A 113 -24.00 -15.05 3.32
C VAL A 113 -23.49 -15.94 4.45
N GLU A 114 -22.22 -16.31 4.40
CA GLU A 114 -21.53 -17.02 5.48
C GLU A 114 -20.11 -16.48 5.62
N ALA A 115 -19.63 -16.42 6.85
CA ALA A 115 -18.22 -16.16 7.16
C ALA A 115 -17.81 -17.01 8.37
N ARG A 116 -16.75 -17.79 8.22
CA ARG A 116 -16.24 -18.67 9.28
C ARG A 116 -14.74 -18.55 9.43
N ASP A 117 -14.27 -18.41 10.66
CA ASP A 117 -12.84 -18.36 10.96
C ASP A 117 -12.18 -19.76 10.96
N SER A 118 -10.89 -19.82 11.26
CA SER A 118 -10.13 -21.07 11.38
C SER A 118 -10.63 -22.04 12.46
N GLN A 119 -11.49 -21.59 13.38
CA GLN A 119 -12.10 -22.38 14.45
C GLN A 119 -13.58 -22.74 14.15
N ASP A 120 -14.04 -22.49 12.92
CA ASP A 120 -15.43 -22.69 12.47
C ASP A 120 -16.44 -21.73 13.15
N VAL A 121 -15.97 -20.66 13.79
CA VAL A 121 -16.83 -19.66 14.44
C VAL A 121 -17.41 -18.72 13.38
N ASN A 122 -18.71 -18.44 13.48
CA ASN A 122 -19.38 -17.50 12.58
C ASN A 122 -18.94 -16.07 12.90
N VAL A 123 -18.28 -15.43 11.94
CA VAL A 123 -17.77 -14.05 12.03
C VAL A 123 -18.45 -13.11 11.01
N LEU A 124 -19.64 -13.47 10.52
CA LEU A 124 -20.32 -12.72 9.47
C LEU A 124 -20.72 -11.32 9.95
N ALA A 125 -21.21 -11.22 11.18
CA ALA A 125 -21.71 -9.96 11.72
C ALA A 125 -20.62 -8.89 11.80
N GLU A 126 -19.38 -9.26 12.17
CA GLU A 126 -18.24 -8.35 12.25
C GLU A 126 -17.76 -7.87 10.87
N LEU A 127 -18.11 -8.57 9.79
CA LEU A 127 -17.60 -8.30 8.44
C LEU A 127 -18.60 -7.58 7.52
N LEU A 128 -19.84 -7.38 7.96
CA LEU A 128 -20.88 -6.74 7.14
C LEU A 128 -20.79 -5.22 7.12
N ALA A 129 -20.13 -4.60 8.10
CA ALA A 129 -20.04 -3.17 8.26
C ALA A 129 -18.63 -2.63 7.94
N ALA A 130 -18.58 -1.35 7.59
CA ALA A 130 -17.37 -0.61 7.29
C ALA A 130 -17.08 0.38 8.45
N ASP A 131 -16.99 -0.12 9.67
CA ASP A 131 -17.04 0.62 10.94
C ASP A 131 -15.69 0.72 11.68
N ASP A 132 -14.60 0.47 10.98
CA ASP A 132 -13.23 0.42 11.50
C ASP A 132 -13.02 -0.64 12.62
N GLN A 133 -13.95 -1.59 12.77
CA GLN A 133 -13.69 -2.87 13.43
C GLN A 133 -13.19 -3.87 12.38
N TYR A 134 -12.15 -4.61 12.73
CA TYR A 134 -11.50 -5.55 11.81
C TYR A 134 -11.41 -6.92 12.46
N GLN A 135 -11.71 -7.97 11.69
CA GLN A 135 -11.46 -9.35 12.13
C GLN A 135 -9.95 -9.56 12.27
N MET A 136 -9.51 -9.89 13.49
CA MET A 136 -8.12 -10.12 13.79
C MET A 136 -7.71 -11.54 13.38
N MET A 137 -6.59 -11.65 12.66
CA MET A 137 -5.89 -12.90 12.40
C MET A 137 -4.49 -12.76 13.02
N ALA A 138 -4.40 -13.07 14.31
CA ALA A 138 -3.22 -12.84 15.14
C ALA A 138 -2.07 -13.80 14.83
N HIS A 139 -2.38 -14.97 14.27
CA HIS A 139 -1.39 -16.01 13.98
C HIS A 139 -1.26 -16.27 12.48
N VAL A 140 -0.02 -16.48 12.04
CA VAL A 140 0.28 -16.84 10.65
C VAL A 140 -0.46 -18.13 10.30
N GLY A 141 -1.21 -18.11 9.20
CA GLY A 141 -2.00 -19.25 8.72
C GLY A 141 -3.47 -19.24 9.16
N GLU A 142 -3.88 -18.30 10.01
CA GLU A 142 -5.30 -18.04 10.24
C GLU A 142 -5.98 -17.53 8.97
N GLN A 143 -7.24 -17.91 8.79
CA GLN A 143 -8.04 -17.60 7.62
C GLN A 143 -9.50 -17.37 8.00
N VAL A 144 -10.20 -16.60 7.17
CA VAL A 144 -11.66 -16.50 7.19
C VAL A 144 -12.19 -16.97 5.85
N GLN A 145 -13.05 -17.98 5.89
CA GLN A 145 -13.75 -18.48 4.72
C GLN A 145 -15.04 -17.68 4.53
N LEU A 146 -15.20 -17.08 3.34
CA LEU A 146 -16.37 -16.30 2.96
C LEU A 146 -17.15 -17.02 1.87
N VAL A 147 -18.48 -17.10 2.02
CA VAL A 147 -19.38 -17.65 1.01
C VAL A 147 -20.25 -16.52 0.48
N PHE A 148 -20.31 -16.38 -0.84
CA PHE A 148 -21.14 -15.39 -1.53
C PHE A 148 -22.16 -16.10 -2.42
N PRO A 149 -23.41 -15.61 -2.48
CA PRO A 149 -24.38 -16.12 -3.45
C PRO A 149 -23.91 -15.74 -4.85
N ALA A 150 -23.77 -16.73 -5.73
CA ALA A 150 -23.40 -16.50 -7.12
C ALA A 150 -24.64 -16.02 -7.91
N PRO A 151 -24.62 -14.81 -8.51
CA PRO A 151 -25.72 -14.37 -9.38
C PRO A 151 -25.92 -15.33 -10.56
N ALA A 152 -27.06 -15.27 -11.25
CA ALA A 152 -27.25 -16.01 -12.50
C ALA A 152 -26.24 -15.53 -13.57
N PRO A 153 -25.75 -16.42 -14.46
CA PRO A 153 -24.98 -16.00 -15.62
C PRO A 153 -25.83 -15.12 -16.54
N ARG A 154 -25.17 -14.30 -17.36
CA ARG A 154 -25.82 -13.49 -18.39
C ARG A 154 -25.39 -14.03 -19.75
N ASP A 155 -26.34 -14.20 -20.66
CA ASP A 155 -26.08 -14.78 -21.97
C ASP A 155 -25.04 -13.94 -22.73
N GLY A 156 -24.06 -14.63 -23.33
CA GLY A 156 -22.99 -14.01 -24.09
C GLY A 156 -21.97 -13.20 -23.27
N MET A 157 -21.99 -13.28 -21.94
CA MET A 157 -21.04 -12.57 -21.06
C MET A 157 -20.21 -13.54 -20.22
N GLU A 158 -18.94 -13.20 -20.02
CA GLU A 158 -18.08 -13.83 -19.02
C GLU A 158 -18.18 -13.08 -17.68
N ARG A 159 -18.00 -13.81 -16.57
CA ARG A 159 -18.01 -13.23 -15.22
C ARG A 159 -16.60 -13.04 -14.72
N THR A 160 -16.30 -11.81 -14.30
CA THR A 160 -15.13 -11.50 -13.47
C THR A 160 -15.58 -11.24 -12.05
N VAL A 161 -14.83 -11.77 -11.07
CA VAL A 161 -15.11 -11.61 -9.64
C VAL A 161 -14.00 -10.80 -9.01
N PHE A 162 -14.37 -9.79 -8.22
CA PHE A 162 -13.45 -8.98 -7.43
C PHE A 162 -13.86 -9.06 -5.96
N LEU A 163 -12.91 -9.38 -5.09
CA LEU A 163 -13.10 -9.23 -3.65
C LEU A 163 -12.81 -7.76 -3.29
N HIS A 164 -13.83 -7.08 -2.76
CA HIS A 164 -13.66 -5.75 -2.20
C HIS A 164 -13.59 -5.85 -0.68
N SER A 165 -12.38 -5.71 -0.14
CA SER A 165 -12.08 -5.85 1.30
C SER A 165 -11.36 -4.62 1.84
N ARG A 166 -11.44 -4.41 3.16
CA ARG A 166 -10.66 -3.43 3.91
C ARG A 166 -9.84 -4.16 4.97
N GLY A 167 -8.64 -3.69 5.23
CA GLY A 167 -7.77 -4.28 6.26
C GLY A 167 -6.35 -3.79 6.14
N TYR A 168 -5.54 -4.17 7.12
CA TYR A 168 -4.11 -3.93 7.17
C TYR A 168 -3.47 -5.05 7.99
N TYR A 169 -2.17 -5.25 7.81
CA TYR A 169 -1.39 -6.17 8.63
C TYR A 169 -0.45 -5.39 9.55
N ARG A 170 -0.19 -5.96 10.72
CA ARG A 170 0.97 -5.57 11.54
C ARG A 170 2.15 -6.45 11.17
N LEU A 171 3.35 -5.88 11.18
CA LEU A 171 4.56 -6.65 10.95
C LEU A 171 4.91 -7.38 12.25
N HIS A 172 5.07 -8.70 12.17
CA HIS A 172 5.64 -9.47 13.27
C HIS A 172 7.14 -9.17 13.34
N LEU A 173 7.52 -8.31 14.30
CA LEU A 173 8.89 -7.95 14.56
C LEU A 173 9.39 -8.70 15.79
N VAL A 174 10.69 -8.99 15.85
CA VAL A 174 11.29 -9.57 17.05
C VAL A 174 11.18 -8.54 18.17
N GLU A 175 10.37 -8.86 19.18
CA GLU A 175 10.18 -8.02 20.36
C GLU A 175 11.45 -7.94 21.21
N GLY A 176 11.70 -6.79 21.84
CA GLY A 176 12.65 -6.70 22.96
C GLY A 176 13.86 -5.76 22.81
N GLY A 177 13.94 -4.93 21.78
CA GLY A 177 14.97 -3.88 21.67
C GLY A 177 14.60 -2.56 22.38
N GLU A 178 15.59 -1.76 22.78
CA GLU A 178 15.34 -0.36 23.17
C GLU A 178 14.98 0.49 21.94
N PRO A 179 14.05 1.45 22.05
CA PRO A 179 13.66 2.33 20.95
C PRO A 179 14.80 3.27 20.57
N ASP A 180 15.14 3.32 19.28
CA ASP A 180 16.06 4.31 18.74
C ASP A 180 15.30 5.57 18.28
N ARG A 181 14.90 6.36 19.28
CA ARG A 181 14.14 7.60 19.07
C ARG A 181 14.92 8.64 18.27
N SER A 182 16.25 8.70 18.43
CA SER A 182 17.14 9.59 17.67
C SER A 182 17.07 9.31 16.17
N THR A 183 17.25 8.04 15.79
CA THR A 183 17.19 7.64 14.38
C THR A 183 15.79 7.81 13.82
N LEU A 184 14.74 7.50 14.59
CA LEU A 184 13.36 7.75 14.16
C LEU A 184 13.10 9.24 13.86
N GLN A 185 13.60 10.15 14.71
CA GLN A 185 13.48 11.60 14.47
C GLN A 185 14.27 12.04 13.23
N GLN A 186 15.47 11.50 13.01
CA GLN A 186 16.26 11.80 11.83
C GLN A 186 15.56 11.34 10.55
N ILE A 187 14.99 10.13 10.54
CA ILE A 187 14.21 9.59 9.42
C ILE A 187 12.98 10.46 9.13
N ALA A 188 12.27 10.89 10.17
CA ALA A 188 11.04 11.64 10.01
C ALA A 188 11.26 13.08 9.50
N ASN A 189 12.31 13.74 10.01
CA ASN A 189 12.47 15.19 9.88
C ASN A 189 13.57 15.63 8.90
N THR A 190 14.38 14.70 8.39
CA THR A 190 15.42 15.01 7.39
C THR A 190 14.91 14.67 5.99
N PRO A 191 15.02 15.57 5.00
CA PRO A 191 14.79 15.22 3.60
C PRO A 191 15.64 14.02 3.18
N ASP A 192 15.01 13.04 2.52
CA ASP A 192 15.62 11.76 2.12
C ASP A 192 16.07 10.88 3.31
N GLY A 193 15.71 11.23 4.54
CA GLY A 193 16.05 10.50 5.77
C GLY A 193 15.83 8.98 5.69
N PRO A 194 14.63 8.49 5.29
CA PRO A 194 14.38 7.06 5.13
C PRO A 194 15.26 6.39 4.08
N VAL A 195 15.57 7.09 2.98
CA VAL A 195 16.38 6.56 1.87
C VAL A 195 17.83 6.42 2.29
N ARG A 196 18.38 7.44 2.96
CA ARG A 196 19.74 7.42 3.51
C ARG A 196 19.88 6.29 4.53
N PHE A 197 18.95 6.20 5.48
CA PHE A 197 18.92 5.12 6.46
C PHE A 197 18.89 3.74 5.78
N ALA A 198 18.05 3.55 4.77
CA ALA A 198 17.97 2.28 4.04
C ALA A 198 19.28 1.96 3.29
N ALA A 199 19.90 2.95 2.64
CA ALA A 199 21.16 2.81 1.93
C ALA A 199 22.32 2.44 2.88
N ASP A 200 22.40 3.09 4.04
CA ASP A 200 23.41 2.81 5.06
C ASP A 200 23.25 1.36 5.58
N ARG A 201 22.03 0.95 5.93
CA ARG A 201 21.74 -0.43 6.37
C ARG A 201 22.06 -1.46 5.30
N PHE A 202 21.78 -1.16 4.03
CA PHE A 202 22.15 -2.04 2.92
C PHE A 202 23.67 -2.14 2.75
N GLY A 203 24.40 -1.04 2.93
CA GLY A 203 25.86 -1.00 2.93
C GLY A 203 26.49 -1.85 4.04
N GLU A 204 25.97 -1.72 5.27
CA GLU A 204 26.37 -2.54 6.42
C GLU A 204 26.18 -4.04 6.13
N TRP A 205 24.97 -4.41 5.67
CA TRP A 205 24.63 -5.80 5.34
C TRP A 205 25.51 -6.38 4.22
N ARG A 206 25.81 -5.60 3.18
CA ARG A 206 26.72 -6.07 2.12
C ARG A 206 28.13 -6.31 2.65
N SER A 207 28.60 -5.42 3.53
CA SER A 207 29.96 -5.50 4.08
C SER A 207 30.12 -6.72 5.00
N SER A 208 29.13 -7.02 5.84
CA SER A 208 29.16 -8.21 6.70
C SER A 208 29.14 -9.51 5.90
N ARG A 209 28.35 -9.59 4.82
CA ARG A 209 28.32 -10.76 3.93
C ARG A 209 29.62 -11.01 3.17
N HIS A 210 30.42 -9.98 2.92
CA HIS A 210 31.73 -10.12 2.30
C HIS A 210 32.82 -10.61 3.26
N GLN A 211 32.63 -10.45 4.58
CA GLN A 211 33.57 -10.95 5.60
C GLN A 211 33.36 -12.44 5.94
N GLU A 212 32.22 -13.02 5.54
CA GLU A 212 31.87 -14.43 5.75
C GLU A 212 32.24 -15.35 4.55
N ARG A 213 32.87 -14.81 3.50
CA ARG A 213 33.35 -15.55 2.32
C ARG A 213 34.88 -15.53 2.25
#